data_AF-A0A3A4QM07-F1
#
_entry.id   AF-A0A3A4QM07-F1
#
_cell.length_a   1.000
_cell.length_b   1.000
_cell.length_c   1.000
_cell.angle_alpha   90.00
_cell.angle_beta   90.00
_cell.angle_gamma   90.00
#
_symmetry.space_group_name_H-M   'P 1'
#
loop_
_entity.id
_entity.type
_entity.pdbx_description
1 polymer ?
#
loop_
_entity_poly.entity_id
_entity_poly.type
_entity_poly.pdbx_seq_one_letter_code
_entity_poly.pdbx_strand_id
1 'polypeptide(L)'
;MISLSSGARNNALHTLDLRAIFNRGCAKLKVYGGTAPSPTAAQIAAGYTAADLAETGTLLCTITGSGASVKAAQKIRFTPTPGTANGGVWGITLNGTLVTFTDDGTPTAAEICTGLYNAWRVASGAIAVTTPACTINNPDVYQKFTFTDNTGTLDIEATVAGTAFDYSASISGAGAGTGAWATSVITADAYGLQFEPVADISQGIIEKLSTQEWKGTVATAGTATHYRLILDADDGQLTTTQKRVQGTVNTANGDLNFASGTNFVVGDFKFVNTYSLTWPGTES
;
A
#
# COMPACT_ATOMS: atom_id res chain seq x y z
N MET A 1 1.31 25.48 9.98
CA MET A 1 -0.04 25.12 10.47
C MET A 1 -0.58 24.12 9.50
N ILE A 2 -0.82 22.93 10.01
CA ILE A 2 -1.26 21.79 9.21
C ILE A 2 -2.72 21.96 8.82
N SER A 3 -3.03 21.66 7.56
CA SER A 3 -4.37 21.61 7.00
C SER A 3 -4.71 20.18 6.64
N LEU A 4 -5.85 19.66 7.13
CA LEU A 4 -6.41 18.39 6.69
C LEU A 4 -7.49 18.62 5.65
N SER A 5 -7.52 17.75 4.63
CA SER A 5 -8.63 17.75 3.66
C SER A 5 -9.94 17.38 4.34
N SER A 6 -11.04 17.80 3.73
CA SER A 6 -12.39 17.42 4.15
C SER A 6 -12.57 15.90 4.17
N GLY A 7 -11.99 15.20 3.19
CA GLY A 7 -12.02 13.74 3.12
C GLY A 7 -11.26 13.06 4.26
N ALA A 8 -10.10 13.61 4.64
CA ALA A 8 -9.33 13.12 5.78
C ALA A 8 -10.08 13.36 7.10
N ARG A 9 -10.64 14.55 7.31
CA ARG A 9 -11.41 14.89 8.52
C ARG A 9 -12.65 14.01 8.68
N ASN A 10 -13.46 13.89 7.63
CA ASN A 10 -14.69 13.10 7.67
C ASN A 10 -14.40 11.62 7.95
N ASN A 11 -13.32 11.08 7.37
CA ASN A 11 -12.94 9.70 7.61
C ASN A 11 -12.38 9.51 9.03
N ALA A 12 -11.61 10.47 9.54
CA ALA A 12 -11.11 10.45 10.91
C ALA A 12 -12.24 10.52 11.94
N LEU A 13 -13.30 11.31 11.69
CA LEU A 13 -14.48 11.34 12.57
C LEU A 13 -15.24 10.00 12.58
N HIS A 14 -15.27 9.29 11.46
CA HIS A 14 -15.98 8.02 11.34
C HIS A 14 -15.20 6.84 11.92
N THR A 15 -13.88 6.83 11.73
CA THR A 15 -13.00 5.72 12.14
C THR A 15 -12.31 5.98 13.47
N LEU A 16 -12.34 7.22 13.96
CA LEU A 16 -11.58 7.75 15.09
C LEU A 16 -10.06 7.57 14.94
N ASP A 17 -9.55 7.30 13.73
CA ASP A 17 -8.14 7.02 13.52
C ASP A 17 -7.59 7.55 12.17
N LEU A 18 -6.82 8.64 12.23
CA LEU A 18 -6.06 9.14 11.08
C LEU A 18 -4.96 8.17 10.64
N ARG A 19 -4.44 7.33 11.55
CA ARG A 19 -3.43 6.34 11.21
C ARG A 19 -4.02 5.28 10.30
N ALA A 20 -5.21 4.75 10.62
CA ALA A 20 -5.92 3.82 9.75
C ALA A 20 -6.14 4.35 8.32
N ILE A 21 -6.19 5.67 8.14
CA ILE A 21 -6.26 6.30 6.81
C ILE A 21 -4.95 6.13 6.04
N PHE A 22 -3.81 6.51 6.64
CA PHE A 22 -2.52 6.60 5.93
C PHE A 22 -1.66 5.33 6.02
N ASN A 23 -1.88 4.48 7.02
CA ASN A 23 -1.10 3.26 7.24
C ASN A 23 -1.49 2.08 6.33
N ARG A 24 -2.40 2.27 5.37
CA ARG A 24 -2.79 1.24 4.38
C ARG A 24 -1.74 1.02 3.27
N GLY A 25 -0.47 1.29 3.57
CA GLY A 25 0.68 0.93 2.73
C GLY A 25 0.93 1.79 1.50
N CYS A 26 0.15 2.85 1.26
CA CYS A 26 0.38 3.67 0.05
C CYS A 26 0.28 5.18 0.26
N ALA A 27 0.52 5.62 1.49
CA ALA A 27 0.82 7.02 1.74
C ALA A 27 2.18 7.40 1.14
N LYS A 28 2.27 8.63 0.61
CA LYS A 28 3.51 9.25 0.10
C LYS A 28 3.54 10.73 0.47
N LEU A 29 4.74 11.28 0.63
CA LEU A 29 4.96 12.70 0.88
C LEU A 29 5.45 13.38 -0.39
N LYS A 30 4.67 14.31 -0.95
CA LYS A 30 5.11 15.16 -2.07
C LYS A 30 5.60 16.49 -1.53
N VAL A 31 6.81 16.90 -1.90
CA VAL A 31 7.43 18.16 -1.45
C VAL A 31 7.51 19.12 -2.62
N TYR A 32 7.04 20.35 -2.41
CA TYR A 32 6.89 21.36 -3.44
C TYR A 32 7.69 22.62 -3.11
N GLY A 33 8.14 23.30 -4.16
CA GLY A 33 8.58 24.69 -4.10
C GLY A 33 7.52 25.66 -4.63
N GLY A 34 7.62 26.93 -4.23
CA GLY A 34 6.67 27.99 -4.63
C GLY A 34 5.59 28.26 -3.58
N THR A 35 4.49 28.90 -3.98
CA THR A 35 3.40 29.25 -3.05
C THR A 35 2.50 28.04 -2.80
N ALA A 36 2.23 27.76 -1.52
CA ALA A 36 1.28 26.73 -1.14
C ALA A 36 -0.15 27.12 -1.55
N PRO A 37 -1.02 26.15 -1.89
CA PRO A 37 -2.42 26.43 -2.21
C PRO A 37 -3.11 27.13 -1.02
N SER A 38 -3.82 28.22 -1.31
CA SER A 38 -4.63 28.95 -0.34
C SER A 38 -6.06 29.09 -0.87
N PRO A 39 -7.09 28.76 -0.08
CA PRO A 39 -8.47 28.81 -0.55
C PRO A 39 -8.90 30.26 -0.75
N THR A 40 -9.63 30.50 -1.84
CA THR A 40 -10.33 31.77 -2.07
C THR A 40 -11.49 31.93 -1.08
N ALA A 41 -12.00 33.15 -0.91
CA ALA A 41 -13.16 33.40 -0.04
C ALA A 41 -14.37 32.53 -0.40
N ALA A 42 -14.63 32.31 -1.69
CA ALA A 42 -15.72 31.44 -2.16
C ALA A 42 -15.49 29.97 -1.80
N GLN A 43 -14.24 29.48 -1.87
CA GLN A 43 -13.88 28.12 -1.46
C GLN A 43 -14.00 27.94 0.06
N ILE A 44 -13.59 28.93 0.85
CA ILE A 44 -13.78 28.92 2.31
C ILE A 44 -15.28 28.85 2.63
N ALA A 45 -16.11 29.65 1.97
CA ALA A 45 -17.56 29.64 2.15
C ALA A 45 -18.19 28.28 1.78
N ALA A 46 -17.58 27.53 0.85
CA ALA A 46 -17.99 26.17 0.49
C ALA A 46 -17.32 25.07 1.34
N GLY A 47 -16.58 25.42 2.39
CA GLY A 47 -15.98 24.47 3.34
C GLY A 47 -14.65 23.84 2.90
N TYR A 48 -14.07 24.29 1.80
CA TYR A 48 -12.77 23.81 1.34
C TYR A 48 -11.64 24.26 2.27
N THR A 49 -10.67 23.38 2.44
CA THR A 49 -9.39 23.65 3.11
C THR A 49 -8.26 23.80 2.10
N ALA A 50 -7.09 24.27 2.55
CA ALA A 50 -5.90 24.34 1.70
C ALA A 50 -5.51 22.95 1.14
N ALA A 51 -5.71 21.88 1.94
CA ALA A 51 -5.44 20.51 1.52
C ALA A 51 -6.45 19.98 0.49
N ASP A 52 -7.68 20.52 0.42
CA ASP A 52 -8.67 20.12 -0.60
C ASP A 52 -8.33 20.66 -2.00
N LEU A 53 -7.55 21.74 -2.08
CA LEU A 53 -7.25 22.41 -3.35
C LEU A 53 -6.35 21.58 -4.26
N ALA A 54 -6.37 21.89 -5.55
CA ALA A 54 -5.40 21.36 -6.50
C ALA A 54 -3.97 21.69 -6.06
N GLU A 55 -3.04 20.82 -6.40
CA GLU A 55 -1.61 21.04 -6.14
C GLU A 55 -1.13 22.29 -6.86
N THR A 56 -0.29 23.09 -6.20
CA THR A 56 0.38 24.25 -6.80
C THR A 56 1.88 24.19 -6.55
N GLY A 57 2.64 24.94 -7.34
CA GLY A 57 4.10 24.96 -7.24
C GLY A 57 4.78 23.84 -8.03
N THR A 58 6.08 23.72 -7.85
CA THR A 58 6.93 22.76 -8.56
C THR A 58 7.21 21.56 -7.66
N LEU A 59 6.88 20.35 -8.12
CA LEU A 59 7.22 19.12 -7.40
C LEU A 59 8.75 18.94 -7.39
N LEU A 60 9.35 18.96 -6.20
CA LEU A 60 10.79 18.82 -6.01
C LEU A 60 11.17 17.36 -5.73
N CYS A 61 10.39 16.68 -4.90
CA CYS A 61 10.69 15.33 -4.41
C CYS A 61 9.41 14.58 -4.03
N THR A 62 9.40 13.27 -4.24
CA THR A 62 8.41 12.35 -3.65
C THR A 62 9.13 11.43 -2.67
N ILE A 63 8.71 11.45 -1.41
CA ILE A 63 9.28 10.69 -0.30
C ILE A 63 8.39 9.48 -0.02
N THR A 64 9.03 8.33 0.06
CA THR A 64 8.45 7.00 0.25
C THR A 64 9.28 6.22 1.29
N GLY A 65 8.85 5.01 1.66
CA GLY A 65 9.53 4.17 2.65
C GLY A 65 10.87 3.56 2.21
N SER A 66 11.32 3.85 0.98
CA SER A 66 12.58 3.35 0.42
C SER A 66 13.20 4.29 -0.62
N GLY A 67 12.58 5.44 -0.90
CA GLY A 67 12.93 6.29 -2.05
C GLY A 67 12.51 5.73 -3.41
N ALA A 68 11.96 4.52 -3.47
CA ALA A 68 11.39 3.97 -4.70
C ALA A 68 9.98 4.53 -4.96
N SER A 69 9.59 4.57 -6.23
CA SER A 69 8.19 4.86 -6.60
C SER A 69 7.28 3.81 -5.97
N VAL A 70 6.15 4.24 -5.39
CA VAL A 70 5.08 3.32 -4.97
C VAL A 70 4.70 2.51 -6.21
N LYS A 71 4.91 1.19 -6.15
CA LYS A 71 4.49 0.31 -7.25
C LYS A 71 2.96 0.25 -7.22
N ALA A 72 2.35 0.30 -8.40
CA ALA A 72 0.93 0.03 -8.55
C ALA A 72 0.62 -1.37 -8.00
N ALA A 73 -0.66 -1.63 -7.72
CA ALA A 73 -1.18 -2.97 -7.40
C ALA A 73 -0.47 -4.04 -8.24
N GLN A 74 0.31 -4.89 -7.57
CA GLN A 74 1.02 -5.95 -8.28
C GLN A 74 0.06 -7.09 -8.53
N LYS A 75 -0.01 -7.50 -9.79
CA LYS A 75 -0.76 -8.66 -10.24
C LYS A 75 0.22 -9.74 -10.64
N ILE A 76 0.22 -10.83 -9.88
CA ILE A 76 1.00 -12.02 -10.22
C ILE A 76 0.07 -12.98 -10.96
N ARG A 77 0.47 -13.35 -12.17
CA ARG A 77 -0.26 -14.29 -13.02
C ARG A 77 0.48 -15.63 -13.07
N PHE A 78 -0.18 -16.69 -12.64
CA PHE A 78 0.28 -18.05 -12.85
C PHE A 78 -0.50 -18.67 -14.01
N THR A 79 0.20 -19.01 -15.09
CA THR A 79 -0.36 -19.84 -16.16
C THR A 79 0.34 -21.19 -16.10
N PRO A 80 -0.26 -22.22 -15.48
CA PRO A 80 0.27 -23.57 -15.54
C PRO A 80 0.33 -23.98 -17.01
N THR A 81 1.52 -24.34 -17.47
CA THR A 81 1.67 -24.97 -18.78
C THR A 81 1.28 -26.44 -18.60
N PRO A 82 0.34 -26.99 -19.39
CA PRO A 82 -0.03 -28.39 -19.28
C PRO A 82 1.23 -29.26 -19.43
N GLY A 83 1.64 -29.91 -18.34
CA GLY A 83 2.62 -30.98 -18.40
C GLY A 83 1.95 -32.22 -18.96
N THR A 84 2.68 -33.01 -19.75
CA THR A 84 2.26 -34.37 -20.11
C THR A 84 1.93 -35.16 -18.85
N ALA A 85 0.71 -35.70 -18.77
CA ALA A 85 0.16 -36.41 -17.62
C ALA A 85 1.14 -37.48 -17.12
N ASN A 86 1.68 -37.27 -15.93
CA ASN A 86 2.45 -38.26 -15.19
C ASN A 86 2.09 -38.09 -13.72
N GLY A 87 1.01 -38.76 -13.28
CA GLY A 87 0.49 -38.98 -11.92
C GLY A 87 1.20 -38.33 -10.73
N GLY A 88 1.42 -37.01 -10.79
CA GLY A 88 2.26 -36.28 -9.87
C GLY A 88 1.42 -35.57 -8.83
N VAL A 89 1.90 -35.56 -7.58
CA VAL A 89 1.33 -34.73 -6.52
C VAL A 89 1.77 -33.28 -6.77
N TRP A 90 0.81 -32.39 -6.99
CA TRP A 90 1.04 -30.95 -7.15
C TRP A 90 0.91 -30.26 -5.79
N GLY A 91 1.86 -29.40 -5.43
CA GLY A 91 1.83 -28.65 -4.18
C GLY A 91 1.78 -27.14 -4.41
N ILE A 92 1.07 -26.40 -3.55
CA ILE A 92 1.21 -24.95 -3.41
C ILE A 92 1.35 -24.64 -1.92
N THR A 93 2.40 -23.94 -1.52
CA THR A 93 2.59 -23.51 -0.12
C THR A 93 2.07 -22.08 0.04
N LEU A 94 1.07 -21.90 0.91
CA LEU A 94 0.50 -20.59 1.22
C LEU A 94 0.73 -20.29 2.71
N ASN A 95 1.43 -19.19 3.01
CA ASN A 95 1.75 -18.79 4.39
C ASN A 95 2.34 -19.92 5.24
N GLY A 96 3.27 -20.69 4.67
CA GLY A 96 3.93 -21.82 5.33
C GLY A 96 3.12 -23.13 5.40
N THR A 97 1.87 -23.14 4.91
CA THR A 97 1.05 -24.36 4.83
C THR A 97 1.12 -24.96 3.42
N LEU A 98 1.63 -26.19 3.31
CA LEU A 98 1.65 -26.93 2.05
C LEU A 98 0.25 -27.48 1.76
N VAL A 99 -0.30 -27.11 0.61
CA VAL A 99 -1.53 -27.69 0.06
C VAL A 99 -1.16 -28.61 -1.09
N THR A 100 -1.44 -29.90 -0.96
CA THR A 100 -1.19 -30.90 -2.01
C THR A 100 -2.47 -31.32 -2.72
N PHE A 101 -2.38 -31.52 -4.02
CA PHE A 101 -3.42 -32.08 -4.87
C PHE A 101 -2.86 -33.33 -5.53
N THR A 102 -3.59 -34.44 -5.41
CA THR A 102 -3.29 -35.66 -6.15
C THR A 102 -4.26 -35.67 -7.30
N ASP A 103 -3.76 -35.61 -8.52
CA ASP A 103 -4.60 -35.70 -9.72
C ASP A 103 -4.40 -37.08 -10.38
N ASP A 104 -5.50 -37.67 -10.83
CA ASP A 104 -5.54 -38.88 -11.66
C ASP A 104 -5.58 -38.55 -13.17
N GLY A 105 -5.53 -37.26 -13.54
CA GLY A 105 -5.59 -36.77 -14.91
C GLY A 105 -4.89 -35.42 -15.14
N THR A 106 -5.44 -34.62 -16.06
CA THR A 106 -5.04 -33.22 -16.26
C THR A 106 -6.07 -32.37 -15.54
N PRO A 107 -5.71 -31.58 -14.52
CA PRO A 107 -6.71 -31.04 -13.63
C PRO A 107 -7.37 -29.86 -14.34
N THR A 108 -8.70 -29.84 -14.35
CA THR A 108 -9.42 -28.68 -14.88
C THR A 108 -9.22 -27.50 -13.92
N ALA A 109 -9.26 -26.28 -14.46
CA ALA A 109 -9.15 -25.06 -13.65
C ALA A 109 -10.17 -25.00 -12.49
N ALA A 110 -11.34 -25.60 -12.67
CA ALA A 110 -12.39 -25.68 -11.67
C ALA A 110 -12.02 -26.60 -10.50
N GLU A 111 -11.33 -27.71 -10.76
CA GLU A 111 -10.87 -28.65 -9.74
C GLU A 111 -9.75 -28.05 -8.90
N ILE A 112 -8.81 -27.34 -9.53
CA ILE A 112 -7.71 -26.64 -8.84
C ILE A 112 -8.27 -25.54 -7.91
N CYS A 113 -9.20 -24.72 -8.40
CA CYS A 113 -9.85 -23.68 -7.60
C CYS A 113 -10.63 -24.27 -6.42
N THR A 114 -11.37 -25.37 -6.64
CA THR A 114 -12.13 -26.05 -5.59
C THR A 114 -11.21 -26.67 -4.55
N GLY A 115 -10.10 -27.28 -4.97
CA GLY A 115 -9.08 -27.82 -4.08
C GLY A 115 -8.43 -26.74 -3.22
N LEU A 116 -7.98 -25.64 -3.82
CA LEU A 116 -7.38 -24.50 -3.12
C LEU A 116 -8.33 -23.89 -2.09
N TYR A 117 -9.60 -23.72 -2.47
CA TYR A 117 -10.63 -23.20 -1.57
C TYR A 117 -10.88 -24.12 -0.37
N ASN A 118 -10.98 -25.44 -0.59
CA ASN A 118 -11.19 -26.40 0.48
C ASN A 118 -10.00 -26.50 1.44
N ALA A 119 -8.77 -26.48 0.92
CA ALA A 119 -7.57 -26.54 1.74
C ALA A 119 -7.40 -25.32 2.64
N TRP A 120 -7.68 -24.12 2.12
CA TRP A 120 -7.67 -22.90 2.91
C TRP A 120 -8.77 -22.91 4.00
N ARG A 121 -9.95 -23.45 3.72
CA ARG A 121 -11.04 -23.60 4.71
C ARG A 121 -10.72 -24.56 5.84
N VAL A 122 -10.01 -25.64 5.55
CA VAL A 122 -9.49 -26.56 6.58
C VAL A 122 -8.45 -25.86 7.45
N ALA A 123 -7.55 -25.09 6.85
CA ALA A 123 -6.55 -24.31 7.58
C ALA A 123 -7.14 -23.16 8.42
N SER A 124 -8.32 -22.64 8.05
CA SER A 124 -9.01 -21.52 8.72
C SER A 124 -10.17 -21.94 9.63
N GLY A 125 -10.52 -23.22 9.70
CA GLY A 125 -11.58 -23.75 10.58
C GLY A 125 -13.03 -23.54 10.10
N ALA A 126 -13.27 -23.22 8.82
CA ALA A 126 -14.62 -22.91 8.30
C ALA A 126 -15.30 -24.10 7.57
N ILE A 127 -16.53 -24.45 7.99
CA ILE A 127 -17.36 -25.56 7.44
C ILE A 127 -17.76 -25.32 5.98
N ALA A 128 -17.69 -26.37 5.14
CA ALA A 128 -17.92 -26.45 3.69
C ALA A 128 -19.25 -25.87 3.16
N VAL A 129 -19.20 -25.25 1.97
CA VAL A 129 -20.31 -24.72 1.17
C VAL A 129 -20.02 -25.08 -0.29
N THR A 130 -21.03 -25.62 -0.97
CA THR A 130 -20.98 -26.13 -2.35
C THR A 130 -21.27 -25.02 -3.36
N THR A 131 -20.21 -24.52 -4.02
CA THR A 131 -20.13 -23.54 -5.16
C THR A 131 -20.40 -22.05 -4.83
N PRO A 132 -19.98 -21.04 -5.65
CA PRO A 132 -18.95 -20.87 -6.70
C PRO A 132 -17.97 -19.68 -6.40
N ALA A 133 -17.07 -19.29 -7.34
CA ALA A 133 -16.16 -18.11 -7.33
C ALA A 133 -15.86 -17.49 -5.94
N CYS A 134 -14.76 -17.90 -5.30
CA CYS A 134 -14.45 -17.39 -3.97
C CYS A 134 -13.78 -16.00 -4.01
N THR A 135 -14.40 -15.04 -3.35
CA THR A 135 -13.73 -13.81 -2.90
C THR A 135 -13.38 -14.01 -1.43
N ILE A 136 -12.09 -13.94 -1.08
CA ILE A 136 -11.65 -14.04 0.32
C ILE A 136 -11.38 -12.63 0.83
N ASN A 137 -12.18 -12.18 1.80
CA ASN A 137 -11.94 -10.95 2.55
C ASN A 137 -11.27 -11.32 3.88
N ASN A 138 -9.99 -10.98 4.05
CA ASN A 138 -9.36 -10.99 5.36
C ASN A 138 -9.23 -9.53 5.86
N PRO A 139 -9.88 -9.15 6.96
CA PRO A 139 -9.79 -7.79 7.49
C PRO A 139 -8.45 -7.49 8.19
N ASP A 140 -7.72 -8.51 8.66
CA ASP A 140 -6.52 -8.36 9.48
C ASP A 140 -5.21 -8.58 8.71
N VAL A 141 -5.28 -9.22 7.54
CA VAL A 141 -4.19 -9.28 6.58
C VAL A 141 -4.61 -8.42 5.39
N TYR A 142 -3.89 -7.33 5.18
CA TYR A 142 -4.10 -6.37 4.11
C TYR A 142 -4.47 -7.03 2.76
N GLN A 143 -5.78 -7.16 2.48
CA GLN A 143 -6.49 -7.19 1.18
C GLN A 143 -7.38 -8.38 0.82
N LYS A 144 -8.21 -8.09 -0.19
CA LYS A 144 -9.20 -8.94 -0.87
C LYS A 144 -8.49 -9.80 -1.93
N PHE A 145 -8.51 -11.12 -1.76
CA PHE A 145 -8.06 -12.06 -2.79
C PHE A 145 -9.23 -12.36 -3.73
N THR A 146 -9.06 -12.09 -5.03
CA THR A 146 -10.07 -12.42 -6.05
C THR A 146 -9.50 -13.50 -6.95
N PHE A 147 -10.13 -14.67 -6.95
CA PHE A 147 -9.79 -15.76 -7.86
C PHE A 147 -10.75 -15.67 -9.07
N THR A 148 -10.25 -15.34 -10.26
CA THR A 148 -11.07 -15.24 -11.49
C THR A 148 -10.75 -16.38 -12.45
N ASP A 149 -11.53 -17.45 -12.28
CA ASP A 149 -12.12 -18.40 -13.24
C ASP A 149 -11.35 -19.06 -14.44
N ASN A 150 -11.76 -20.32 -14.64
CA ASN A 150 -12.00 -21.16 -15.83
C ASN A 150 -10.93 -21.34 -16.93
N THR A 151 -9.86 -20.56 -16.96
CA THR A 151 -8.83 -20.65 -18.01
C THR A 151 -7.48 -21.21 -17.53
N GLY A 152 -7.45 -21.74 -16.30
CA GLY A 152 -6.26 -22.33 -15.68
C GLY A 152 -5.34 -21.30 -15.02
N THR A 153 -5.68 -20.01 -15.02
CA THR A 153 -4.81 -18.96 -14.49
C THR A 153 -5.14 -18.61 -13.03
N LEU A 154 -4.13 -18.52 -12.16
CA LEU A 154 -4.25 -17.94 -10.82
C LEU A 154 -3.69 -16.51 -10.85
N ASP A 155 -4.57 -15.53 -10.67
CA ASP A 155 -4.18 -14.13 -10.49
C ASP A 155 -4.20 -13.79 -8.99
N ILE A 156 -3.08 -13.36 -8.43
CA ILE A 156 -3.00 -12.79 -7.07
C ILE A 156 -2.77 -11.30 -7.23
N GLU A 157 -3.71 -10.49 -6.76
CA GLU A 157 -3.69 -9.05 -6.93
C GLU A 157 -3.79 -8.34 -5.60
N ALA A 158 -2.90 -7.37 -5.40
CA ALA A 158 -3.04 -6.45 -4.30
C ALA A 158 -4.14 -5.40 -4.58
N THR A 159 -5.20 -5.31 -3.78
CA THR A 159 -6.29 -4.33 -3.98
C THR A 159 -5.94 -2.89 -3.57
N VAL A 160 -4.85 -2.66 -2.84
CA VAL A 160 -4.39 -1.34 -2.37
C VAL A 160 -2.92 -1.20 -2.73
N ALA A 161 -2.55 -0.09 -3.40
CA ALA A 161 -1.25 0.12 -4.06
C ALA A 161 -0.02 -0.40 -3.30
N GLY A 162 0.81 0.38 -2.62
CA GLY A 162 2.04 -0.11 -1.96
C GLY A 162 1.93 -1.13 -0.80
N THR A 163 1.05 -2.13 -0.82
CA THR A 163 1.14 -3.27 0.11
C THR A 163 2.07 -4.34 -0.41
N ALA A 164 2.92 -4.83 0.48
CA ALA A 164 3.74 -6.00 0.27
C ALA A 164 2.91 -7.24 0.51
N PHE A 165 3.06 -8.24 -0.35
CA PHE A 165 2.73 -9.61 -0.02
C PHE A 165 3.86 -10.50 -0.54
N ASP A 166 4.35 -11.37 0.33
CA ASP A 166 5.29 -12.40 -0.07
C ASP A 166 4.48 -13.58 -0.62
N TYR A 167 4.82 -13.99 -1.83
CA TYR A 167 4.28 -15.19 -2.43
C TYR A 167 5.42 -16.14 -2.82
N SER A 168 5.26 -17.41 -2.45
CA SER A 168 6.15 -18.50 -2.85
C SER A 168 5.33 -19.64 -3.45
N ALA A 169 5.41 -19.81 -4.77
CA ALA A 169 4.99 -21.06 -5.41
C ALA A 169 6.18 -22.02 -5.51
N SER A 170 5.93 -23.29 -5.21
CA SER A 170 6.84 -24.38 -5.54
C SER A 170 6.07 -25.44 -6.31
N ILE A 171 6.49 -25.79 -7.53
CA ILE A 171 5.90 -26.88 -8.29
C ILE A 171 6.67 -28.17 -7.95
N SER A 172 6.01 -29.19 -7.40
CA SER A 172 6.56 -30.54 -7.28
C SER A 172 6.04 -31.41 -8.43
N GLY A 173 6.93 -31.87 -9.30
CA GLY A 173 6.65 -32.95 -10.23
C GLY A 173 7.28 -34.24 -9.74
N ALA A 174 6.50 -35.29 -9.56
CA ALA A 174 7.05 -36.62 -9.32
C ALA A 174 7.59 -37.17 -10.67
N GLY A 175 8.91 -37.11 -10.86
CA GLY A 175 9.59 -37.85 -11.93
C GLY A 175 10.11 -37.03 -13.12
N ALA A 176 11.22 -36.32 -12.92
CA ALA A 176 12.28 -36.16 -13.91
C ALA A 176 13.54 -35.68 -13.18
N GLY A 177 14.67 -36.37 -13.39
CA GLY A 177 15.89 -36.19 -12.60
C GLY A 177 16.42 -34.75 -12.56
N THR A 178 16.96 -34.35 -11.41
CA THR A 178 17.92 -33.24 -11.21
C THR A 178 17.70 -32.00 -12.12
N GLY A 179 16.44 -31.57 -12.27
CA GLY A 179 16.07 -30.34 -12.97
C GLY A 179 15.80 -29.24 -11.95
N ALA A 180 16.47 -28.11 -12.11
CA ALA A 180 16.49 -27.02 -11.14
C ALA A 180 15.09 -26.53 -10.72
N TRP A 181 14.93 -26.41 -9.41
CA TRP A 181 13.78 -25.85 -8.71
C TRP A 181 13.67 -24.36 -9.03
N ALA A 182 12.58 -23.92 -9.66
CA ALA A 182 12.31 -22.50 -9.80
C ALA A 182 11.54 -22.01 -8.57
N THR A 183 12.26 -21.55 -7.55
CA THR A 183 11.65 -20.74 -6.47
C THR A 183 11.48 -19.33 -7.01
N SER A 184 10.27 -18.98 -7.43
CA SER A 184 9.94 -17.58 -7.73
C SER A 184 9.51 -16.92 -6.42
N VAL A 185 10.47 -16.35 -5.68
CA VAL A 185 10.16 -15.40 -4.61
C VAL A 185 9.83 -14.08 -5.30
N ILE A 186 8.55 -13.73 -5.32
CA ILE A 186 8.12 -12.39 -5.75
C ILE A 186 7.84 -11.62 -4.46
N THR A 187 8.85 -10.85 -4.03
CA THR A 187 8.67 -9.84 -2.99
C THR A 187 8.03 -8.63 -3.63
N ALA A 188 6.73 -8.43 -3.40
CA ALA A 188 6.14 -7.13 -3.63
C ALA A 188 6.59 -6.25 -2.46
N ASP A 189 7.48 -5.28 -2.68
CA ASP A 189 7.84 -4.34 -1.62
C ASP A 189 6.75 -3.27 -1.44
N ALA A 190 6.39 -3.02 -0.18
CA ALA A 190 5.54 -1.91 0.23
C ALA A 190 6.36 -0.63 0.34
N TYR A 191 6.38 0.21 -0.70
CA TYR A 191 7.12 1.47 -0.63
C TYR A 191 6.31 2.62 0.03
N GLY A 192 5.09 2.39 0.51
CA GLY A 192 4.36 3.45 1.21
C GLY A 192 4.97 3.81 2.57
N LEU A 193 4.62 4.99 3.05
CA LEU A 193 4.98 5.46 4.38
C LEU A 193 4.19 4.70 5.46
N GLN A 194 4.89 4.20 6.48
CA GLN A 194 4.36 3.47 7.63
C GLN A 194 4.49 4.27 8.92
N PHE A 195 3.56 4.05 9.83
CA PHE A 195 3.45 4.78 11.10
C PHE A 195 3.44 3.84 12.31
N GLU A 196 3.98 4.30 13.43
CA GLU A 196 4.11 3.53 14.67
C GLU A 196 2.78 2.94 15.16
N PRO A 197 2.78 1.72 15.75
CA PRO A 197 1.59 1.07 16.30
C PRO A 197 0.93 1.83 17.44
N VAL A 198 -0.39 1.65 17.58
CA VAL A 198 -1.25 2.37 18.54
C VAL A 198 -0.85 2.13 20.00
N ALA A 199 -0.14 1.03 20.29
CA ALA A 199 0.28 0.70 21.65
C ALA A 199 1.11 1.81 22.33
N ASP A 200 1.74 2.71 21.54
CA ASP A 200 2.68 3.72 22.02
C ASP A 200 2.20 5.18 21.82
N ILE A 201 1.03 5.43 21.22
CA ILE A 201 0.55 6.79 20.90
C ILE A 201 -0.68 7.18 21.74
N SER A 202 -0.47 8.12 22.66
CA SER A 202 -1.53 8.87 23.32
C SER A 202 -2.32 9.71 22.30
N GLN A 203 -3.64 9.59 22.31
CA GLN A 203 -4.65 10.52 21.77
C GLN A 203 -4.19 11.48 20.65
N GLY A 204 -4.33 11.06 19.38
CA GLY A 204 -4.34 12.00 18.24
C GLY A 204 -2.98 12.33 17.63
N ILE A 205 -1.90 11.65 18.01
CA ILE A 205 -0.58 11.78 17.37
C ILE A 205 -0.35 10.59 16.44
N ILE A 206 0.16 10.84 15.23
CA ILE A 206 0.68 9.81 14.32
C ILE A 206 2.16 10.09 14.10
N GLU A 207 3.00 9.08 14.29
CA GLU A 207 4.44 9.20 14.15
C GLU A 207 4.98 8.23 13.10
N LYS A 208 6.01 8.67 12.37
CA LYS A 208 6.75 7.82 11.44
C LYS A 208 7.25 6.57 12.18
N LEU A 209 7.13 5.40 11.55
CA LEU A 209 7.77 4.17 12.02
C LEU A 209 9.30 4.36 12.08
N SER A 210 9.86 4.27 13.27
CA SER A 210 11.27 4.51 13.60
C SER A 210 12.21 3.60 12.82
N THR A 211 11.79 2.37 12.54
CA THR A 211 12.56 1.38 11.77
C THR A 211 12.50 1.58 10.26
N GLN A 212 11.54 2.36 9.75
CA GLN A 212 11.40 2.60 8.31
C GLN A 212 12.28 3.78 7.87
N GLU A 213 12.95 3.68 6.73
CA GLU A 213 13.68 4.81 6.15
C GLU A 213 12.75 5.63 5.24
N TRP A 214 12.42 6.86 5.61
CA TRP A 214 11.67 7.75 4.71
C TRP A 214 12.64 8.58 3.90
N LYS A 215 12.69 8.34 2.58
CA LYS A 215 13.54 9.12 1.69
C LYS A 215 12.92 9.34 0.32
N GLY A 216 13.47 10.29 -0.42
CA GLY A 216 13.14 10.52 -1.82
C GLY A 216 14.30 11.18 -2.56
N THR A 217 14.41 10.91 -3.86
CA THR A 217 15.36 11.58 -4.74
C THR A 217 14.76 12.90 -5.24
N VAL A 218 15.53 13.97 -5.17
CA VAL A 218 15.15 15.27 -5.74
C VAL A 218 15.13 15.16 -7.26
N ALA A 219 13.94 15.27 -7.84
CA ALA A 219 13.74 15.26 -9.29
C ALA A 219 13.91 16.65 -9.91
N THR A 220 13.59 17.71 -9.16
CA THR A 220 13.69 19.10 -9.61
C THR A 220 14.36 19.95 -8.54
N ALA A 221 15.32 20.80 -8.92
CA ALA A 221 15.95 21.73 -7.99
C ALA A 221 14.99 22.88 -7.61
N GLY A 222 15.15 23.41 -6.40
CA GLY A 222 14.37 24.54 -5.92
C GLY A 222 14.31 24.62 -4.40
N THR A 223 13.62 25.64 -3.87
CA THR A 223 13.42 25.79 -2.43
C THR A 223 12.11 25.13 -2.02
N ALA A 224 12.17 24.11 -1.17
CA ALA A 224 11.00 23.48 -0.60
C ALA A 224 10.26 24.43 0.35
N THR A 225 8.95 24.59 0.15
CA THR A 225 8.10 25.51 0.91
C THR A 225 6.93 24.81 1.61
N HIS A 226 6.41 23.75 1.01
CA HIS A 226 5.28 23.00 1.55
C HIS A 226 5.31 21.53 1.12
N TYR A 227 4.57 20.70 1.85
CA TYR A 227 4.42 19.28 1.52
C TYR A 227 2.95 18.88 1.52
N ARG A 228 2.68 17.73 0.88
CA ARG A 228 1.42 17.01 1.01
C ARG A 228 1.66 15.54 1.36
N LEU A 229 1.04 15.06 2.43
CA LEU A 229 0.87 13.63 2.69
C LEU A 229 -0.43 13.20 2.02
N ILE A 230 -0.34 12.26 1.09
CA ILE A 230 -1.45 11.81 0.27
C ILE A 230 -1.44 10.29 0.15
N LEU A 231 -2.56 9.71 -0.25
CA LEU A 231 -2.63 8.31 -0.67
C LEU A 231 -2.23 8.19 -2.14
N ASP A 232 -1.94 6.97 -2.59
CA ASP A 232 -1.51 6.75 -3.96
C ASP A 232 -2.58 7.09 -5.02
N ALA A 233 -3.85 6.89 -4.69
CA ALA A 233 -5.00 7.21 -5.55
C ALA A 233 -5.30 8.72 -5.68
N ASP A 234 -4.48 9.58 -5.09
CA ASP A 234 -4.62 11.03 -5.19
C ASP A 234 -4.12 11.54 -6.54
N ASP A 235 -4.98 12.29 -7.24
CA ASP A 235 -4.74 12.80 -8.60
C ASP A 235 -4.23 14.26 -8.62
N GLY A 236 -4.03 14.87 -7.45
CA GLY A 236 -3.58 16.25 -7.30
C GLY A 236 -4.63 17.31 -7.68
N GLN A 237 -5.87 16.94 -8.00
CA GLN A 237 -6.93 17.89 -8.39
C GLN A 237 -7.68 18.48 -7.19
N LEU A 238 -8.53 19.48 -7.41
CA LEU A 238 -9.46 19.99 -6.39
C LEU A 238 -10.43 18.88 -5.99
N THR A 239 -10.54 18.58 -4.69
CA THR A 239 -11.39 17.50 -4.20
C THR A 239 -11.67 17.63 -2.71
N THR A 240 -12.86 17.20 -2.30
CA THR A 240 -13.25 17.09 -0.88
C THR A 240 -13.28 15.65 -0.39
N THR A 241 -13.02 14.66 -1.27
CA THR A 241 -13.11 13.23 -0.95
C THR A 241 -11.74 12.58 -0.74
N GLN A 242 -10.70 13.09 -1.40
CA GLN A 242 -9.35 12.55 -1.20
C GLN A 242 -8.81 12.94 0.18
N LYS A 243 -7.93 12.08 0.69
CA LYS A 243 -7.38 12.16 2.05
C LYS A 243 -5.99 12.76 1.98
N ARG A 244 -5.87 14.01 2.41
CA ARG A 244 -4.64 14.80 2.29
C ARG A 244 -4.33 15.51 3.60
N VAL A 245 -3.05 15.65 3.87
CA VAL A 245 -2.49 16.56 4.88
C VAL A 245 -1.57 17.51 4.16
N GLN A 246 -1.71 18.81 4.39
CA GLN A 246 -0.79 19.83 3.88
C GLN A 246 -0.13 20.54 5.05
N GLY A 247 1.18 20.74 4.95
CA GLY A 247 1.95 21.48 5.95
C GLY A 247 3.10 22.27 5.33
N THR A 248 3.74 23.10 6.14
CA THR A 248 4.91 23.89 5.72
C THR A 248 6.18 23.08 5.79
N VAL A 249 7.14 23.42 4.92
CA VAL A 249 8.51 22.89 4.96
C VAL A 249 9.46 23.97 5.45
N ASN A 250 10.32 23.64 6.41
CA ASN A 250 11.36 24.56 6.89
C ASN A 250 12.63 23.82 7.33
N THR A 251 13.60 24.55 7.86
CA THR A 251 14.78 23.98 8.56
C THR A 251 14.52 23.80 10.05
N ALA A 252 13.67 24.65 10.63
CA ALA A 252 13.18 24.56 12.00
C ALA A 252 11.76 25.16 12.09
N ASN A 253 10.97 24.71 13.07
CA ASN A 253 9.61 25.20 13.36
C ASN A 253 8.61 25.08 12.19
N GLY A 254 8.95 24.35 11.12
CA GLY A 254 8.02 23.92 10.10
C GLY A 254 7.27 22.66 10.53
N ASP A 255 6.17 22.38 9.83
CA ASP A 255 5.41 21.13 10.03
C ASP A 255 6.24 19.91 9.55
N LEU A 256 7.07 20.09 8.51
CA LEU A 256 8.13 19.16 8.08
C LEU A 256 9.48 19.90 8.04
N ASN A 257 10.48 19.38 8.75
CA ASN A 257 11.80 20.00 8.83
C ASN A 257 12.88 19.17 8.12
N PHE A 258 13.63 19.80 7.21
CA PHE A 258 14.83 19.21 6.61
C PHE A 258 16.08 19.85 7.21
N ALA A 259 16.76 19.14 8.10
CA ALA A 259 17.97 19.62 8.76
C ALA A 259 19.11 19.98 7.79
N SER A 260 19.16 19.33 6.62
CA SER A 260 20.14 19.61 5.55
C SER A 260 19.81 20.85 4.71
N GLY A 261 18.72 21.56 5.02
CA GLY A 261 18.29 22.76 4.30
C GLY A 261 17.09 22.52 3.37
N THR A 262 16.37 23.60 3.08
CA THR A 262 15.21 23.60 2.16
C THR A 262 15.61 23.80 0.69
N ASN A 263 16.88 24.06 0.39
CA ASN A 263 17.36 24.09 -0.98
C ASN A 263 17.60 22.66 -1.47
N PHE A 264 16.90 22.28 -2.55
CA PHE A 264 16.90 20.95 -3.12
C PHE A 264 17.70 21.01 -4.42
N VAL A 265 18.66 20.09 -4.55
CA VAL A 265 19.52 19.95 -5.74
C VAL A 265 19.18 18.61 -6.40
N VAL A 266 19.06 18.59 -7.72
CA VAL A 266 18.68 17.38 -8.47
C VAL A 266 19.67 16.24 -8.18
N GLY A 267 19.13 15.04 -7.93
CA GLY A 267 19.91 13.84 -7.66
C GLY A 267 20.22 13.61 -6.17
N ASP A 268 20.11 14.63 -5.32
CA ASP A 268 20.29 14.47 -3.89
C ASP A 268 19.17 13.62 -3.28
N PHE A 269 19.49 12.89 -2.21
CA PHE A 269 18.50 12.27 -1.35
C PHE A 269 18.06 13.24 -0.24
N LYS A 270 16.75 13.26 0.02
CA LYS A 270 16.18 13.92 1.20
C LYS A 270 15.58 12.88 2.13
N PHE A 271 16.09 12.85 3.35
CA PHE A 271 15.68 11.92 4.40
C PHE A 271 14.73 12.64 5.37
N VAL A 272 13.73 11.90 5.86
CA VAL A 272 12.84 12.33 6.95
C VAL A 272 13.07 11.40 8.13
N ASN A 273 13.89 11.85 9.07
CA ASN A 273 14.26 11.05 10.24
C ASN A 273 13.12 11.00 11.27
N THR A 274 12.41 12.12 11.42
CA THR A 274 11.29 12.29 12.34
C THR A 274 10.12 12.92 11.60
N TYR A 275 8.92 12.39 11.82
CA TYR A 275 7.68 12.98 11.36
C TYR A 275 6.61 12.69 12.39
N SER A 276 5.93 13.74 12.85
CA SER A 276 4.75 13.60 13.70
C SER A 276 3.65 14.52 13.18
N LEU A 277 2.44 13.99 13.21
CA LEU A 277 1.22 14.73 12.91
C LEU A 277 0.36 14.71 14.17
N THR A 278 0.16 15.87 14.78
CA THR A 278 -0.74 16.01 15.93
C THR A 278 -2.07 16.56 15.45
N TRP A 279 -3.13 15.81 15.72
CA TRP A 279 -4.51 16.27 15.61
C TRP A 279 -4.96 16.86 16.95
N PRO A 280 -5.63 18.02 16.97
CA PRO A 280 -6.24 18.51 18.20
C PRO A 280 -7.26 17.47 18.68
N GLY A 281 -6.98 16.83 19.82
CA GLY A 281 -7.97 15.99 20.50
C GLY A 281 -9.20 16.83 20.82
N THR A 282 -10.39 16.22 20.76
CA THR A 282 -11.57 16.83 21.36
C THR A 282 -11.33 16.89 22.87
N GLU A 283 -11.26 18.08 23.45
CA GLU A 283 -11.43 18.23 24.90
C GLU A 283 -12.79 17.61 25.24
N SER A 284 -12.76 16.52 26.01
CA SER A 284 -13.97 15.83 26.52
C SER A 284 -14.60 16.62 27.65
#